data_AF-A0A6A5V1A7-F1
#
_entry.id   AF-A0A6A5V1A7-F1
#
_cell.length_a   1.000
_cell.length_b   1.000
_cell.length_c   1.000
_cell.angle_alpha   90.00
_cell.angle_beta   90.00
_cell.angle_gamma   90.00
#
_symmetry.space_group_name_H-M   'P 1'
#
loop_
_entity.id
_entity.type
_entity.pdbx_description
1 polymer ?
#
loop_
_entity_poly.entity_id
_entity_poly.type
_entity_poly.pdbx_seq_one_letter_code
_entity_poly.pdbx_strand_id
1 'polypeptide(L)'
;KAQSQQYLTPDEEKAMFKFLLLMSSLGHPVRIKFIPSLAFSIAHRRSTVTKPIKPPGKNWAQAFEKRHKELKARKVRAIDWKRYENNI
;
A
#
# COMPACT_ATOMS: atom_id res chain seq x y z
N LYS A 1 12.93 9.88 -17.75
CA LYS A 1 12.57 8.43 -17.66
C LYS A 1 11.11 8.34 -17.19
N ALA A 2 10.30 7.59 -17.92
CA ALA A 2 8.84 7.65 -17.98
C ALA A 2 8.12 7.66 -16.62
N GLN A 3 7.62 8.83 -16.20
CA GLN A 3 6.57 8.95 -15.18
C GLN A 3 5.25 8.29 -15.66
N SER A 4 5.12 8.00 -16.95
CA SER A 4 3.95 7.37 -17.59
C SER A 4 3.83 5.85 -17.42
N GLN A 5 4.74 5.20 -16.68
CA GLN A 5 4.66 3.76 -16.37
C GLN A 5 4.31 3.45 -14.91
N GLN A 6 3.96 4.47 -14.13
CA GLN A 6 3.44 4.24 -12.79
C GLN A 6 1.97 3.81 -12.83
N TYR A 7 1.67 2.73 -12.14
CA TYR A 7 0.33 2.14 -12.04
C TYR A 7 -0.69 3.10 -11.37
N LEU A 8 -0.20 3.84 -10.37
CA LEU A 8 -0.92 4.90 -9.68
C LEU A 8 -0.41 6.26 -10.14
N THR A 9 -1.26 7.29 -10.08
CA THR A 9 -0.78 8.67 -10.22
C THR A 9 0.06 9.05 -8.99
N PRO A 10 0.95 10.06 -9.09
CA PRO A 10 1.71 10.52 -7.93
C PRO A 10 0.86 10.88 -6.72
N ASP A 11 -0.32 11.47 -6.93
CA ASP A 11 -1.25 11.85 -5.86
C ASP A 11 -1.90 10.63 -5.20
N GLU A 12 -2.32 9.64 -5.99
CA GLU A 12 -2.83 8.37 -5.48
C GLU A 12 -1.76 7.61 -4.69
N GLU A 13 -0.53 7.58 -5.21
CA GLU A 13 0.59 6.93 -4.52
C GLU A 13 0.88 7.60 -3.18
N LYS A 14 0.82 8.94 -3.12
CA LYS A 14 0.96 9.72 -1.88
C LYS A 14 -0.19 9.48 -0.91
N ALA A 15 -1.43 9.42 -1.39
CA ALA A 15 -2.60 9.12 -0.55
C ALA A 15 -2.52 7.71 0.05
N MET A 16 -2.17 6.72 -0.78
CA MET A 16 -1.97 5.34 -0.34
C MET A 16 -0.83 5.24 0.68
N PHE A 17 0.29 5.95 0.47
CA PHE A 17 1.39 6.03 1.44
C PHE A 17 0.93 6.61 2.79
N LYS A 18 0.19 7.73 2.79
CA LYS A 18 -0.36 8.33 4.02
C LYS A 18 -1.31 7.39 4.75
N PHE A 19 -2.15 6.66 4.02
CA PHE A 19 -3.03 5.64 4.60
C PHE A 19 -2.22 4.53 5.29
N LEU A 20 -1.19 3.99 4.64
CA LEU A 20 -0.32 2.97 5.24
C LEU A 20 0.42 3.50 6.48
N LEU A 21 0.82 4.77 6.45
CA LEU A 21 1.44 5.45 7.58
C LEU A 21 0.48 5.55 8.78
N LEU A 22 -0.77 5.95 8.52
CA LEU A 22 -1.84 6.05 9.51
C LEU A 22 -2.15 4.68 10.14
N MET A 23 -2.33 3.66 9.30
CA MET A 23 -2.57 2.30 9.75
C MET A 23 -1.44 1.78 10.65
N SER A 24 -0.19 2.10 10.30
CA SER A 24 0.95 1.77 11.15
C SER A 24 0.95 2.54 12.48
N SER A 25 0.59 3.83 12.51
CA SER A 25 0.48 4.58 13.77
C SER A 25 -0.65 4.09 14.67
N LEU A 26 -1.74 3.57 14.08
CA LEU A 26 -2.84 2.94 14.82
C LEU A 26 -2.47 1.55 15.36
N GLY A 27 -1.27 1.03 15.05
CA GLY A 27 -0.83 -0.29 15.49
C GLY A 27 -1.32 -1.44 14.60
N HIS A 28 -1.85 -1.14 13.42
CA HIS A 28 -2.31 -2.12 12.43
C HIS A 28 -1.46 -2.05 11.17
N PRO A 29 -0.19 -2.50 11.20
CA PRO A 29 0.67 -2.48 10.03
C PRO A 29 0.08 -3.35 8.90
N VAL A 30 -0.12 -2.74 7.73
CA VAL A 30 -0.64 -3.43 6.54
C VAL A 30 0.45 -4.32 5.94
N ARG A 31 0.14 -5.60 5.75
CA ARG A 31 1.08 -6.58 5.15
C ARG A 31 1.31 -6.28 3.67
N ILE A 32 2.53 -6.51 3.18
CA ILE A 32 2.92 -6.23 1.79
C ILE A 32 2.07 -6.95 0.74
N LYS A 33 1.53 -8.14 1.07
CA LYS A 33 0.65 -8.90 0.19
C LYS A 33 -0.64 -8.16 -0.18
N PHE A 34 -1.08 -7.21 0.65
CA PHE A 34 -2.30 -6.43 0.43
C PHE A 34 -2.04 -5.11 -0.34
N ILE A 35 -0.78 -4.67 -0.44
CA ILE A 35 -0.40 -3.44 -1.15
C ILE A 35 -0.83 -3.48 -2.63
N PRO A 36 -0.59 -4.57 -3.41
CA PRO A 36 -1.11 -4.71 -4.76
C PRO A 36 -2.64 -4.58 -4.87
N SER A 37 -3.37 -5.18 -3.92
CA SER A 37 -4.84 -5.17 -3.92
C SER A 37 -5.37 -3.77 -3.62
N LEU A 38 -4.78 -3.04 -2.68
CA LEU A 38 -5.13 -1.65 -2.40
C LEU A 38 -4.87 -0.75 -3.60
N ALA A 39 -3.71 -0.88 -4.23
CA ALA A 39 -3.38 -0.15 -5.45
C ALA A 39 -4.37 -0.48 -6.59
N PHE A 40 -4.74 -1.75 -6.74
CA PHE A 40 -5.76 -2.17 -7.70
C PHE A 40 -7.12 -1.52 -7.42
N SER A 41 -7.58 -1.49 -6.16
CA SER A 41 -8.85 -0.86 -5.81
C SER A 41 -8.86 0.64 -6.12
N ILE A 42 -7.76 1.36 -5.85
CA ILE A 42 -7.64 2.78 -6.17
C ILE A 42 -7.66 2.99 -7.69
N ALA A 43 -6.83 2.24 -8.42
CA ALA A 43 -6.78 2.33 -9.88
C ALA A 43 -8.14 1.97 -10.51
N HIS A 44 -8.78 0.91 -10.02
CA HIS A 44 -10.09 0.46 -10.50
C HIS A 44 -11.16 1.53 -10.30
N ARG A 45 -11.18 2.23 -9.16
CA ARG A 45 -12.09 3.36 -8.91
C ARG A 45 -11.84 4.54 -9.84
N ARG A 46 -10.60 4.80 -10.23
CA ARG A 46 -10.28 5.80 -11.26
C ARG A 46 -10.76 5.36 -12.65
N SER A 47 -10.79 4.06 -12.93
CA SER A 47 -11.13 3.59 -14.25
C SER A 47 -12.59 3.81 -14.57
N THR A 48 -12.84 4.53 -15.67
CA THR A 48 -14.15 4.54 -16.30
C THR A 48 -14.45 3.15 -16.85
N VAL A 49 -15.74 2.78 -16.90
CA VAL A 49 -16.27 1.46 -17.33
C VAL A 49 -15.64 0.93 -18.63
N THR A 50 -15.12 1.83 -19.47
CA THR A 50 -14.51 1.55 -20.77
C THR A 50 -13.08 1.00 -20.76
N LYS A 51 -12.33 1.08 -19.65
CA LYS A 51 -10.94 0.59 -19.59
C LYS A 51 -10.74 -0.38 -18.43
N PRO A 52 -10.77 -1.70 -18.65
CA PRO A 52 -10.42 -2.64 -17.60
C PRO A 52 -8.94 -2.48 -17.23
N ILE A 53 -8.67 -2.22 -15.95
CA ILE A 53 -7.31 -2.12 -15.42
C ILE A 53 -6.91 -3.51 -14.92
N LYS A 54 -5.71 -3.96 -15.31
CA LYS A 54 -5.13 -5.22 -14.82
C LYS A 54 -4.57 -5.02 -13.41
N PRO A 55 -4.54 -6.04 -12.54
CA PRO A 55 -3.87 -5.93 -11.25
C PRO A 55 -2.37 -5.64 -11.41
N PRO A 56 -1.75 -4.94 -10.45
CA PRO A 56 -0.33 -4.66 -10.49
C PRO A 56 0.48 -5.95 -10.35
N GLY A 57 1.55 -6.09 -11.14
CA GLY A 57 2.35 -7.30 -11.20
C GLY A 57 3.12 -7.62 -9.90
N LYS A 58 3.63 -8.85 -9.79
CA LYS A 58 4.33 -9.39 -8.60
C LYS A 58 5.45 -8.48 -8.06
N ASN A 59 6.18 -7.82 -8.95
CA ASN A 59 7.31 -6.95 -8.58
C ASN A 59 6.89 -5.51 -8.21
N TRP A 60 5.62 -5.14 -8.41
CA TRP A 60 5.16 -3.78 -8.19
C TRP A 60 5.19 -3.38 -6.72
N ALA A 61 4.76 -4.27 -5.81
CA ALA A 61 4.81 -4.00 -4.37
C ALA A 61 6.25 -3.80 -3.87
N GLN A 62 7.20 -4.57 -4.39
CA GLN A 62 8.62 -4.41 -4.06
C GLN A 62 9.16 -3.08 -4.60
N ALA A 63 8.78 -2.69 -5.82
CA ALA A 63 9.15 -1.41 -6.39
C ALA A 63 8.56 -0.23 -5.59
N PHE A 64 7.29 -0.34 -5.15
CA PHE A 64 6.65 0.64 -4.27
C PHE A 64 7.37 0.77 -2.93
N GLU A 65 7.73 -0.35 -2.30
CA GLU A 65 8.51 -0.34 -1.06
C GLU A 65 9.90 0.28 -1.24
N LYS A 66 10.57 0.02 -2.37
CA LYS A 66 11.87 0.66 -2.68
C LYS A 66 11.77 2.18 -2.82
N ARG A 67 10.64 2.71 -3.32
CA ARG A 67 10.38 4.15 -3.40
C ARG A 67 10.10 4.77 -2.03
N HIS A 68 9.46 4.01 -1.13
CA HIS A 68 9.01 4.49 0.18
C HIS A 68 9.72 3.76 1.33
N LYS A 69 11.01 4.05 1.53
CA LYS A 69 11.85 3.42 2.57
C LYS A 69 11.29 3.60 3.99
N GLU A 70 10.50 4.64 4.23
CA GLU A 70 9.82 4.90 5.51
C GLU A 70 8.81 3.79 5.88
N LEU A 71 8.16 3.16 4.91
CA LEU A 71 7.27 2.02 5.15
C LEU A 71 8.05 0.78 5.57
N LYS A 72 9.26 0.60 5.03
CA LYS A 72 10.14 -0.51 5.39
C LYS A 72 10.58 -0.41 6.85
N ALA A 73 10.88 0.78 7.34
CA ALA A 73 11.26 1.02 8.74
C ALA A 73 10.11 0.74 9.73
N ARG A 74 8.86 0.99 9.32
CA ARG A 74 7.68 0.78 10.18
C ARG A 74 7.15 -0.66 10.20
N LYS A 75 7.41 -1.47 9.17
CA LYS A 75 7.10 -2.91 9.14
C LYS A 75 7.80 -3.72 10.23
N VAL A 76 9.00 -3.31 10.63
CA VAL A 76 9.84 -4.06 11.59
C VAL A 76 9.26 -4.04 13.00
N ARG A 77 8.32 -3.14 13.29
CA ARG A 77 7.56 -3.20 14.54
C ARG A 77 6.57 -4.36 14.45
N ALA A 78 6.97 -5.51 14.98
CA ALA A 78 6.05 -6.57 15.34
C ALA A 78 4.90 -5.93 16.15
N ILE A 79 3.66 -6.31 15.83
CA ILE A 79 2.53 -5.98 16.70
C ILE A 79 2.89 -6.60 18.06
N ASP A 80 3.01 -5.77 19.09
CA ASP A 80 3.27 -6.25 20.44
C ASP A 80 2.13 -7.18 20.83
N TRP A 81 2.43 -8.47 21.01
CA TRP A 81 1.46 -9.54 21.31
C TRP A 81 0.63 -9.22 22.55
N LYS A 82 1.18 -8.39 23.45
CA LYS A 82 0.51 -7.87 24.66
C LYS A 82 -0.78 -7.08 24.41
N ARG A 83 -1.08 -6.68 23.16
CA ARG A 83 -2.34 -6.00 22.83
C ARG A 83 -3.53 -6.96 22.62
N TYR A 84 -3.29 -8.26 22.44
CA TYR A 84 -4.36 -9.22 22.19
C TYR A 84 -5.01 -9.77 23.48
N GLU A 85 -4.32 -9.69 24.62
CA GLU A 85 -4.80 -10.27 25.89
C GLU A 85 -5.86 -9.43 26.62
N ASN A 86 -6.07 -8.17 26.24
CA ASN A 86 -7.01 -7.26 26.93
C ASN A 86 -8.45 -7.27 26.39
N ASN A 87 -8.84 -8.24 25.56
CA ASN A 87 -10.21 -8.34 25.03
C ASN A 87 -10.78 -9.77 25.05
N ILE A 88 -10.50 -10.54 26.10
CA ILE A 88 -11.17 -11.82 26.39
C ILE A 88 -11.89 -11.71 27.74
#